data_AF-A0A1Q5KW16-F1
#
_entry.id   AF-A0A1Q5KW16-F1
#
_cell.length_a   1.000
_cell.length_b   1.000
_cell.length_c   1.000
_cell.angle_alpha   90.00
_cell.angle_beta   90.00
_cell.angle_gamma   90.00
#
_symmetry.space_group_name_H-M   'P 1'
#
loop_
_entity.id
_entity.type
_entity.pdbx_description
1 polymer ?
#
loop_
_entity_poly.entity_id
_entity_poly.type
_entity_poly.pdbx_seq_one_letter_code
_entity_poly.pdbx_strand_id
1 'polypeptide(L)'
;MATDLDPTTARRAGHWVIGTFHGHHGGTNVLALATRNDSAPLPYGWECTCGIGQRLPAENGVWDSAWRHVHPPRWRAWDRRVPLLRPLVQPTARLQHPRTA
;
A
#
# COMPACT_ATOMS: atom_id res chain seq x y z
N MET A 1 10.29 -10.29 12.02
CA MET A 1 9.40 -11.41 11.64
C MET A 1 8.56 -10.92 10.47
N ALA A 2 8.65 -11.57 9.30
CA ALA A 2 7.78 -11.25 8.18
C ALA A 2 6.36 -11.61 8.58
N THR A 3 5.47 -10.62 8.65
CA THR A 3 4.04 -10.91 8.80
C THR A 3 3.66 -11.74 7.60
N ASP A 4 3.22 -12.97 7.84
CA ASP A 4 2.55 -13.80 6.83
C ASP A 4 1.41 -12.96 6.26
N LEU A 5 1.65 -12.34 5.11
CA LEU A 5 0.61 -11.81 4.23
C LEU A 5 -0.04 -13.00 3.52
N ASP A 6 -0.52 -13.94 4.33
CA ASP A 6 -1.41 -14.98 3.87
C ASP A 6 -2.74 -14.31 3.53
N PRO A 7 -3.20 -14.35 2.26
CA PRO A 7 -4.49 -13.80 1.87
C PRO A 7 -5.67 -14.42 2.64
N THR A 8 -5.50 -15.58 3.27
CA THR A 8 -6.50 -16.16 4.18
C THR A 8 -6.52 -15.50 5.56
N THR A 9 -5.41 -14.93 6.03
CA THR A 9 -5.34 -14.14 7.28
C THR A 9 -5.94 -12.74 7.11
N ALA A 10 -6.01 -12.21 5.89
CA ALA A 10 -6.78 -10.99 5.59
C ALA A 10 -8.29 -11.16 5.84
N ARG A 11 -8.77 -12.41 5.96
CA ARG A 11 -10.11 -12.76 6.43
C ARG A 11 -10.20 -12.69 7.97
N ARG A 12 -9.65 -11.64 8.59
CA ARG A 12 -10.04 -11.26 9.96
C ARG A 12 -11.45 -10.65 9.88
N ALA A 13 -12.29 -10.94 10.86
CA ALA A 13 -13.69 -10.49 10.86
C ALA A 13 -13.79 -8.97 10.59
N GLY A 14 -14.43 -8.60 9.48
CA GLY A 14 -14.62 -7.21 9.06
C GLY A 14 -13.59 -6.64 8.07
N HIS A 15 -12.59 -7.42 7.62
CA HIS A 15 -11.65 -7.02 6.57
C HIS A 15 -11.91 -7.78 5.26
N TRP A 16 -11.97 -7.04 4.15
CA TRP A 16 -12.19 -7.56 2.79
C TRP A 16 -11.00 -7.21 1.91
N VAL A 17 -10.43 -8.17 1.18
CA VAL A 17 -9.39 -7.89 0.19
C VAL A 17 -10.01 -7.20 -1.01
N ILE A 18 -9.49 -6.02 -1.35
CA ILE A 18 -9.95 -5.22 -2.51
C ILE A 18 -8.94 -5.17 -3.65
N GLY A 19 -7.71 -5.64 -3.42
CA GLY A 19 -6.70 -5.72 -4.47
C GLY A 19 -5.37 -6.32 -4.02
N THR A 20 -4.57 -6.75 -4.98
CA THR A 20 -3.22 -7.27 -4.77
C THR A 20 -2.26 -6.63 -5.77
N PHE A 21 -1.13 -6.14 -5.27
CA PHE A 21 -0.13 -5.44 -6.08
C PHE A 21 1.20 -6.17 -5.99
N HIS A 22 1.74 -6.58 -7.13
CA HIS A 22 3.04 -7.25 -7.21
C HIS A 22 4.08 -6.27 -7.69
N GLY A 23 5.27 -6.30 -7.11
CA GLY A 23 6.37 -5.48 -7.57
C GLY A 23 7.69 -5.90 -6.97
N HIS A 24 8.60 -4.94 -6.85
CA HIS A 24 9.99 -5.28 -6.58
C HIS A 24 10.75 -4.15 -5.88
N HIS A 25 11.47 -4.49 -4.82
CA HIS A 25 12.34 -3.60 -4.05
C HIS A 25 13.77 -4.11 -4.12
N GLY A 26 14.66 -3.37 -4.78
CA GLY A 26 16.11 -3.57 -4.71
C GLY A 26 16.62 -5.00 -5.01
N GLY A 27 15.97 -5.76 -5.89
CA GLY A 27 16.33 -7.16 -6.16
C GLY A 27 15.32 -8.19 -5.65
N THR A 28 14.39 -7.79 -4.77
CA THR A 28 13.45 -8.69 -4.10
C THR A 28 12.01 -8.46 -4.52
N ASN A 29 11.30 -9.54 -4.87
CA ASN A 29 9.87 -9.48 -5.16
C ASN A 29 9.06 -9.14 -3.91
N VAL A 30 8.07 -8.28 -4.07
CA VAL A 30 7.17 -7.89 -3.00
C VAL A 30 5.72 -7.96 -3.45
N LEU A 31 4.83 -8.11 -2.48
CA LEU A 31 3.40 -8.16 -2.66
C LEU A 31 2.75 -7.21 -1.65
N ALA A 32 1.83 -6.36 -2.10
CA ALA A 32 0.98 -5.58 -1.23
C ALA A 32 -0.48 -6.03 -1.33
N LEU A 33 -1.10 -6.35 -0.19
CA LEU A 33 -2.52 -6.65 -0.07
C LEU A 33 -3.26 -5.39 0.32
N ALA A 34 -4.21 -4.97 -0.50
CA ALA A 34 -5.15 -3.91 -0.20
C ALA A 34 -6.41 -4.47 0.44
N THR A 35 -6.84 -3.87 1.54
CA THR A 35 -8.01 -4.28 2.32
C THR A 35 -8.96 -3.13 2.60
N ARG A 36 -10.23 -3.47 2.84
CA ARG A 36 -11.30 -2.57 3.28
C ARG A 36 -11.91 -3.10 4.57
N ASN A 37 -12.17 -2.22 5.53
CA ASN A 37 -12.91 -2.50 6.75
C ASN A 37 -13.87 -1.35 7.05
N ASP A 38 -15.16 -1.61 6.86
CA ASP A 38 -16.23 -0.60 6.98
C ASP A 38 -16.47 -0.11 8.42
N SER A 39 -15.94 -0.81 9.42
CA SER A 39 -16.03 -0.42 10.83
C SER A 39 -14.87 0.46 11.29
N ALA A 40 -13.83 0.65 10.45
CA ALA A 40 -12.66 1.45 10.81
C ALA A 40 -12.84 2.93 10.41
N PRO A 41 -12.36 3.90 11.21
CA PRO A 41 -12.38 5.32 10.84
C PRO A 41 -11.62 5.64 9.54
N LEU A 42 -10.61 4.83 9.21
CA LEU A 42 -9.91 4.81 7.92
C LEU A 42 -10.18 3.47 7.26
N PRO A 43 -11.25 3.35 6.46
CA PRO A 43 -11.76 2.05 6.06
C PRO A 43 -10.82 1.32 5.09
N TYR A 44 -10.01 2.05 4.33
CA TYR A 44 -9.16 1.46 3.29
C TYR A 44 -7.71 1.35 3.77
N GLY A 45 -6.97 0.34 3.32
CA GLY A 45 -5.54 0.24 3.60
C GLY A 45 -4.83 -0.76 2.73
N TRP A 46 -3.51 -0.79 2.83
CA TRP A 46 -2.69 -1.85 2.23
C TRP A 46 -1.48 -2.16 3.11
N GLU A 47 -1.00 -3.39 3.01
CA GLU A 47 0.23 -3.86 3.68
C GLU A 47 1.08 -4.64 2.69
N CYS A 48 2.38 -4.36 2.68
CA CYS A 48 3.37 -4.96 1.78
C CYS A 48 4.26 -5.96 2.52
N THR A 49 4.73 -7.00 1.84
CA THR A 49 5.63 -8.04 2.40
C THR A 49 6.94 -7.44 2.92
N CYS A 50 7.29 -6.22 2.51
CA CYS A 50 8.43 -5.49 3.07
C CYS A 50 8.18 -4.89 4.47
N GLY A 51 6.96 -5.02 5.01
CA GLY A 51 6.56 -4.52 6.33
C GLY A 51 6.03 -3.08 6.35
N ILE A 52 5.91 -2.43 5.18
CA ILE A 52 5.31 -1.09 5.06
C ILE A 52 3.83 -1.24 4.74
N GLY A 53 2.99 -0.40 5.36
CA GLY A 53 1.58 -0.31 5.06
C GLY A 53 1.02 1.07 5.33
N GLN A 54 -0.23 1.28 4.94
CA GLN A 54 -0.92 2.56 5.12
C GLN A 54 -2.43 2.37 5.25
N ARG A 55 -3.10 3.29 5.95
CA ARG A 55 -4.56 3.38 6.05
C ARG A 55 -5.02 4.72 5.47
N LEU A 56 -6.13 4.70 4.74
CA LEU A 56 -6.64 5.82 3.96
C LEU A 56 -8.17 5.95 4.11
N PRO A 57 -8.71 7.18 4.00
CA PRO A 57 -10.15 7.41 4.09
C PRO A 57 -10.90 6.97 2.82
N ALA A 58 -10.22 6.83 1.69
CA ALA A 58 -10.83 6.56 0.38
C ALA A 58 -10.10 5.46 -0.40
N GLU A 59 -10.86 4.73 -1.22
CA GLU A 59 -10.39 3.57 -1.98
C GLU A 59 -9.36 3.94 -3.04
N ASN A 60 -9.60 5.01 -3.81
CA ASN A 60 -8.69 5.51 -4.84
C ASN A 60 -7.28 5.75 -4.29
N GLY A 61 -7.18 6.28 -3.07
CA GLY A 61 -5.92 6.49 -2.38
C GLY A 61 -5.14 5.19 -2.11
N VAL A 62 -5.82 4.06 -1.90
CA VAL A 62 -5.17 2.76 -1.72
C VAL A 62 -4.53 2.28 -3.02
N TRP A 63 -5.25 2.33 -4.14
CA TRP A 63 -4.74 1.89 -5.43
C TRP A 63 -3.47 2.64 -5.84
N ASP A 64 -3.51 3.97 -5.77
CA ASP A 64 -2.37 4.81 -6.12
C ASP A 64 -1.20 4.61 -5.15
N SER A 65 -1.45 4.63 -3.84
CA SER A 65 -0.37 4.51 -2.85
C SER A 65 0.29 3.13 -2.86
N ALA A 66 -0.48 2.05 -2.97
CA ALA A 66 0.03 0.68 -3.07
C ALA A 66 0.83 0.47 -4.36
N TRP A 67 0.33 0.93 -5.51
CA TRP A 67 1.03 0.82 -6.79
C TRP A 67 2.38 1.54 -6.77
N ARG A 68 2.40 2.80 -6.29
CA ARG A 68 3.63 3.60 -6.17
C ARG A 68 4.65 2.92 -5.27
N HIS A 69 4.16 2.27 -4.21
CA HIS A 69 5.01 1.59 -3.26
C HIS A 69 5.68 0.35 -3.85
N VAL A 70 4.96 -0.50 -4.58
CA VAL A 70 5.54 -1.71 -5.18
C VAL A 70 6.33 -1.43 -6.47
N HIS A 71 6.15 -0.25 -7.07
CA HIS A 71 6.88 0.18 -8.27
C HIS A 71 7.64 1.53 -8.14
N PRO A 72 8.56 1.71 -7.17
CA PRO A 72 9.20 3.01 -6.95
C PRO A 72 9.96 3.57 -8.17
N PRO A 73 10.74 2.78 -8.95
CA PRO A 73 11.44 3.29 -10.13
C PRO A 73 10.48 3.75 -11.23
N ARG A 74 9.37 3.03 -11.44
CA ARG A 74 8.35 3.36 -12.45
C ARG A 74 7.59 4.62 -12.05
N TRP A 75 7.26 4.77 -10.78
CA TRP A 75 6.70 6.01 -10.25
C TRP A 75 7.62 7.20 -10.50
N ARG A 76 8.91 7.10 -10.14
CA ARG A 76 9.88 8.18 -10.39
C ARG A 76 10.08 8.49 -11.88
N ALA A 77 9.93 7.50 -12.75
CA ALA A 77 9.99 7.71 -14.20
C ALA A 77 8.74 8.44 -14.71
N TRP A 78 7.55 8.09 -14.21
CA TRP A 78 6.30 8.78 -14.52
C TRP A 78 6.28 10.22 -14.00
N ASP A 79 6.67 10.43 -12.73
CA ASP A 79 6.71 11.76 -12.08
C ASP A 79 7.60 12.74 -12.85
N ARG A 80 8.70 12.23 -13.42
CA ARG A 80 9.60 13.01 -14.29
C ARG A 80 8.99 13.38 -15.65
N ARG A 81 8.04 12.58 -16.16
CA ARG A 81 7.39 12.80 -17.47
C ARG A 81 6.13 13.65 -17.39
N VAL A 82 5.51 13.75 -16.21
CA VAL A 82 4.22 14.45 -16.05
C VAL A 82 4.27 15.49 -14.91
N PRO A 83 5.20 16.46 -14.95
CA PRO A 83 5.43 17.39 -13.84
C PRO A 83 4.23 18.30 -13.50
N LEU A 84 3.32 18.52 -14.44
CA LEU A 84 2.14 19.38 -14.24
C LEU A 84 1.02 18.72 -13.40
N LEU A 85 1.04 17.39 -13.19
CA LEU A 85 0.00 16.68 -12.42
C LEU A 85 0.44 16.29 -11.00
N ARG A 86 1.67 16.65 -10.60
CA ARG A 86 2.26 16.33 -9.27
C ARG A 86 1.44 16.84 -8.07
N PRO A 87 0.77 18.02 -8.11
CA PRO A 87 0.02 18.53 -6.96
C PRO A 87 -1.19 17.67 -6.56
N LEU A 88 -1.72 16.87 -7.48
CA LEU A 88 -2.92 16.04 -7.26
C LEU A 88 -2.61 14.71 -6.56
N VAL A 89 -1.33 14.34 -6.40
CA VAL A 89 -0.91 13.02 -5.91
C VAL A 89 -0.08 13.11 -4.62
N GLN A 90 -0.39 14.09 -3.76
CA GLN A 90 0.31 14.20 -2.49
C GLN A 90 0.02 12.99 -1.58
N PRO A 91 1.06 12.34 -1.02
CA PRO A 91 0.87 11.26 -0.07
C PRO A 91 0.25 11.80 1.21
N THR A 92 -0.95 11.32 1.56
CA THR A 92 -1.43 11.37 2.94
C THR A 92 -0.46 10.59 3.86
N ALA A 93 -0.47 10.92 5.15
CA ALA A 93 0.57 10.61 6.13
C ALA A 93 1.06 9.15 6.14
N ARG A 94 2.39 8.96 6.11
CA ARG A 94 3.05 7.67 6.39
C ARG A 94 2.80 7.29 7.84
N LEU A 95 2.24 6.11 8.08
CA LEU A 95 2.45 5.40 9.35
C LEU A 95 3.77 4.63 9.23
N GLN A 96 4.79 5.07 9.95
CA GLN A 96 5.96 4.23 10.20
C GLN A 96 5.58 3.29 11.35
N HIS A 97 5.49 2.00 11.10
CA HIS A 97 5.46 1.03 12.20
C HIS A 97 6.87 0.96 12.81
N PRO A 98 7.01 1.01 14.14
CA PRO A 98 8.29 0.82 14.79
C PRO A 98 8.86 -0.54 14.38
N ARG A 99 10.15 -0.56 13.99
CA ARG A 99 10.89 -1.82 13.80
C ARG A 99 10.88 -2.54 15.14
N THR A 100 10.18 -3.66 15.23
CA THR A 100 10.38 -4.60 16.33
C THR A 100 11.80 -5.14 16.21
N ALA A 101 12.61 -4.84 17.22
CA ALA A 101 13.94 -5.40 17.44
C ALA A 101 13.88 -6.91 17.64
#